data_AF-A0A0F9IF98-F1
#
_entry.id   AF-A0A0F9IF98-F1
#
_cell.length_a   1.000
_cell.length_b   1.000
_cell.length_c   1.000
_cell.angle_alpha   90.00
_cell.angle_beta   90.00
_cell.angle_gamma   90.00
#
_symmetry.space_group_name_H-M   'P 1'
#
loop_
_entity.id
_entity.type
_entity.pdbx_description
1 polymer ?
#
loop_
_entity_poly.entity_id
_entity_poly.type
_entity_poly.pdbx_seq_one_letter_code
_entity_poly.pdbx_strand_id
1 'polypeptide(L)'
;MSNLNTNRLTQIAMLAVITLVIGYQSLQSMRANTWYFNALNILKQPESTITLKELKLANDAITFATELEPTQSHYWQLSAYIKMHNLAVTSEQNNNKLLVYQQAEKDLLKSLELRQTWSETWIALAQVVSYQEGPTERVYE
;
A
#
# COMPACT_ATOMS: atom_id res chain seq x y z
N MET A 1 39.83 -22.18 -32.63
CA MET A 1 39.80 -22.58 -31.20
C MET A 1 39.64 -21.31 -30.39
N SER A 2 38.49 -21.14 -29.73
CA SER A 2 38.17 -19.92 -28.99
C SER A 2 38.93 -19.90 -27.67
N ASN A 3 39.98 -19.09 -27.58
CA ASN A 3 40.68 -18.80 -26.33
C ASN A 3 39.89 -17.70 -25.59
N LEU A 4 38.64 -18.01 -25.22
CA LEU A 4 37.84 -17.14 -24.38
C LEU A 4 38.44 -17.19 -22.97
N ASN A 5 39.11 -16.11 -22.59
CA ASN A 5 39.68 -15.92 -21.26
C ASN A 5 38.59 -16.22 -20.20
N THR A 6 38.76 -17.28 -19.43
CA THR A 6 37.80 -17.80 -18.44
C THR A 6 37.37 -16.73 -17.44
N ASN A 7 38.24 -15.77 -17.14
CA ASN A 7 37.95 -14.61 -16.28
C ASN A 7 36.93 -13.65 -16.92
N ARG A 8 36.94 -13.51 -18.25
CA ARG A 8 35.97 -12.69 -18.98
C ARG A 8 34.61 -13.36 -19.03
N LEU A 9 34.58 -14.68 -19.23
CA LEU A 9 33.32 -15.45 -19.23
C LEU A 9 32.63 -15.42 -17.87
N THR A 10 33.39 -15.54 -16.78
CA THR A 10 32.84 -15.45 -15.42
C THR A 10 32.27 -14.06 -15.11
N GLN A 11 32.95 -12.98 -15.51
CA GLN A 11 32.44 -11.61 -15.39
C GLN A 11 31.13 -11.41 -16.18
N ILE A 12 31.06 -11.92 -17.42
CA ILE A 12 29.85 -11.84 -18.26
C ILE A 12 28.70 -12.61 -17.61
N ALA A 13 28.96 -13.82 -17.12
CA ALA A 13 27.94 -14.63 -16.45
C ALA A 13 27.42 -13.94 -15.17
N MET A 14 28.32 -13.39 -14.35
CA MET A 14 27.94 -12.62 -13.16
C MET A 14 27.07 -11.41 -13.51
N LEU A 15 27.47 -10.63 -14.52
CA LEU A 15 26.70 -9.48 -14.98
C LEU A 15 25.31 -9.89 -15.49
N ALA A 16 25.22 -11.00 -16.22
CA ALA A 16 23.95 -11.52 -16.71
C ALA A 16 23.00 -11.89 -15.56
N VAL A 17 23.50 -12.54 -14.51
CA VAL A 17 22.70 -12.87 -13.31
C VAL A 17 22.23 -11.61 -12.61
N ILE A 18 23.11 -10.63 -12.37
CA ILE A 18 22.74 -9.35 -11.75
C ILE A 18 21.66 -8.64 -12.58
N THR A 19 21.82 -8.62 -13.90
CA THR A 19 20.85 -8.00 -14.81
C THR A 19 19.48 -8.67 -14.73
N LEU A 20 19.44 -10.01 -14.67
CA LEU A 20 18.19 -10.75 -14.52
C LEU A 20 17.50 -10.45 -13.17
N VAL A 21 18.28 -10.34 -12.09
CA VAL A 21 17.75 -9.99 -10.75
C VAL A 21 17.14 -8.59 -10.77
N ILE A 22 17.84 -7.60 -11.33
CA ILE A 22 17.33 -6.22 -11.44
C ILE A 22 16.08 -6.18 -12.32
N GLY A 23 16.09 -6.90 -13.44
CA GLY A 23 14.94 -6.98 -14.35
C GLY A 23 13.71 -7.59 -13.67
N TYR A 24 13.91 -8.66 -12.89
CA TYR A 24 12.85 -9.28 -12.10
C TYR A 24 12.28 -8.33 -11.04
N GLN A 25 13.14 -7.67 -10.26
CA GLN A 25 12.72 -6.67 -9.27
C GLN A 25 11.94 -5.53 -9.92
N SER A 26 12.43 -4.99 -11.03
CA SER A 26 11.78 -3.92 -11.78
C SER A 26 10.39 -4.31 -12.28
N LEU A 27 10.20 -5.56 -12.73
CA LEU A 27 8.89 -6.08 -13.13
C LEU A 27 7.94 -6.17 -11.94
N GLN A 28 8.40 -6.60 -10.76
CA GLN A 28 7.56 -6.62 -9.56
C GLN A 28 7.17 -5.21 -9.13
N SER A 29 8.11 -4.26 -9.16
CA SER A 29 7.82 -2.84 -8.89
C SER A 29 6.77 -2.26 -9.83
N MET A 30 6.86 -2.57 -11.13
CA MET A 30 5.87 -2.12 -12.11
C MET A 30 4.48 -2.70 -11.83
N ARG A 31 4.41 -3.98 -11.44
CA ARG A 31 3.13 -4.62 -11.06
C ARG A 31 2.53 -4.01 -9.81
N ALA A 32 3.33 -3.77 -8.78
CA ALA A 32 2.88 -3.13 -7.54
C ALA A 32 2.32 -1.72 -7.81
N ASN A 33 3.05 -0.91 -8.58
CA ASN A 33 2.61 0.41 -9.01
C ASN A 33 1.29 0.35 -9.79
N THR A 34 1.16 -0.62 -10.70
CA THR A 34 -0.07 -0.80 -11.48
C THR A 34 -1.27 -1.07 -10.58
N TRP A 35 -1.12 -1.93 -9.58
CA TRP A 35 -2.15 -2.21 -8.60
C TRP A 35 -2.49 -0.98 -7.75
N TYR A 36 -1.48 -0.25 -7.28
CA TYR A 36 -1.66 0.99 -6.55
C TYR A 36 -2.46 2.03 -7.37
N PHE A 37 -2.05 2.29 -8.62
CA PHE A 37 -2.74 3.26 -9.47
C PHE A 37 -4.15 2.81 -9.85
N ASN A 38 -4.39 1.50 -9.98
CA ASN A 38 -5.74 0.98 -10.17
C ASN A 38 -6.65 1.31 -8.98
N ALA A 39 -6.18 1.02 -7.75
CA ALA A 39 -6.92 1.37 -6.53
C ALA A 39 -7.17 2.88 -6.42
N LEU A 40 -6.15 3.69 -6.70
CA LEU A 40 -6.24 5.15 -6.66
C LEU A 40 -7.23 5.69 -7.71
N ASN A 41 -7.23 5.14 -8.92
CA ASN A 41 -8.11 5.60 -9.99
C ASN A 41 -9.58 5.28 -9.72
N ILE A 42 -9.87 4.16 -9.05
CA ILE A 42 -11.22 3.84 -8.57
C ILE A 42 -11.70 4.93 -7.60
N LEU A 43 -10.86 5.32 -6.65
CA LEU A 43 -11.23 6.33 -5.63
C LEU A 43 -11.27 7.77 -6.15
N LYS A 44 -10.64 8.05 -7.30
CA LYS A 44 -10.71 9.37 -7.96
C LYS A 44 -12.03 9.60 -8.70
N GLN A 45 -12.86 8.57 -8.85
CA GLN A 45 -14.19 8.73 -9.42
C GLN A 45 -15.07 9.55 -8.47
N PRO A 46 -16.13 10.22 -8.96
CA PRO A 46 -17.09 10.88 -8.07
C PRO A 46 -17.61 9.92 -7.00
N GLU A 47 -17.67 10.34 -5.74
CA GLU A 47 -18.09 9.45 -4.64
C GLU A 47 -19.47 8.82 -4.88
N SER A 48 -20.37 9.53 -5.55
CA SER A 48 -21.71 9.05 -5.90
C SER A 48 -21.73 7.91 -6.92
N THR A 49 -20.63 7.66 -7.63
CA THR A 49 -20.51 6.58 -8.62
C THR A 49 -19.78 5.36 -8.10
N ILE A 50 -19.06 5.47 -6.98
CA ILE A 50 -18.27 4.37 -6.43
C ILE A 50 -19.21 3.32 -5.83
N THR A 51 -19.27 2.17 -6.47
CA THR A 51 -20.05 1.02 -5.99
C THR A 51 -19.28 0.22 -4.95
N LEU A 52 -19.99 -0.55 -4.12
CA LEU A 52 -19.39 -1.49 -3.17
C LEU A 52 -18.44 -2.49 -3.85
N LYS A 53 -18.75 -2.89 -5.09
CA LYS A 53 -17.92 -3.78 -5.90
C LYS A 53 -16.59 -3.12 -6.27
N GLU A 54 -16.61 -1.86 -6.70
CA GLU A 54 -15.40 -1.11 -7.04
C GLU A 54 -14.55 -0.85 -5.81
N LEU A 55 -15.19 -0.55 -4.68
CA LEU A 55 -14.54 -0.42 -3.39
C LEU A 55 -13.80 -1.69 -2.95
N LYS A 56 -14.41 -2.87 -3.16
CA LYS A 56 -13.75 -4.15 -2.97
C LYS A 56 -12.57 -4.33 -3.92
N LEU A 57 -12.72 -3.99 -5.20
CA LEU A 57 -11.62 -4.06 -6.18
C LEU A 57 -10.46 -3.15 -5.81
N ALA A 58 -10.73 -1.94 -5.29
CA ALA A 58 -9.71 -1.04 -4.79
C ALA A 58 -8.98 -1.66 -3.58
N ASN A 59 -9.71 -2.28 -2.66
CA ASN A 59 -9.13 -2.96 -1.51
C ASN A 59 -8.25 -4.16 -1.91
N ASP A 60 -8.71 -4.98 -2.86
CA ASP A 60 -7.94 -6.11 -3.35
C ASP A 60 -6.67 -5.62 -4.09
N ALA A 61 -6.81 -4.59 -4.92
CA ALA A 61 -5.68 -3.99 -5.64
C ALA A 61 -4.63 -3.41 -4.68
N ILE A 62 -5.01 -2.63 -3.67
CA ILE A 62 -4.04 -2.07 -2.72
C ILE A 62 -3.38 -3.17 -1.87
N THR A 63 -4.11 -4.24 -1.56
CA THR A 63 -3.54 -5.42 -0.87
C THR A 63 -2.43 -6.03 -1.72
N PHE A 64 -2.68 -6.29 -3.02
CA PHE A 64 -1.63 -6.79 -3.91
C PHE A 64 -0.43 -5.84 -4.05
N ALA A 65 -0.65 -4.53 -4.05
CA ALA A 65 0.44 -3.56 -4.09
C ALA A 65 1.31 -3.63 -2.83
N THR A 66 0.70 -3.69 -1.64
CA THR A 66 1.42 -3.80 -0.36
C THR A 66 2.13 -5.14 -0.17
N GLU A 67 1.60 -6.24 -0.71
CA GLU A 67 2.27 -7.55 -0.69
C GLU A 67 3.49 -7.59 -1.61
N LEU A 68 3.43 -6.96 -2.79
CA LEU A 68 4.52 -6.93 -3.74
C LEU A 68 5.64 -5.96 -3.34
N GLU A 69 5.29 -4.78 -2.82
CA GLU A 69 6.27 -3.79 -2.33
C GLU A 69 5.83 -3.19 -0.98
N PRO A 70 6.11 -3.89 0.13
CA PRO A 70 5.70 -3.46 1.48
C PRO A 70 6.49 -2.25 2.00
N THR A 71 7.50 -1.77 1.28
CA THR A 71 8.33 -0.63 1.70
C THR A 71 7.81 0.71 1.20
N GLN A 72 6.72 0.73 0.43
CA GLN A 72 6.13 1.96 -0.10
C GLN A 72 5.14 2.57 0.91
N SER A 73 5.52 3.65 1.59
CA SER A 73 4.69 4.27 2.62
C SER A 73 3.29 4.68 2.12
N HIS A 74 3.21 5.17 0.89
CA HIS A 74 1.97 5.63 0.27
C HIS A 74 0.97 4.50 -0.01
N TYR A 75 1.44 3.26 -0.20
CA TYR A 75 0.54 2.12 -0.38
C TYR A 75 -0.23 1.82 0.90
N TRP A 76 0.47 1.85 2.04
CA TRP A 76 -0.14 1.65 3.35
C TRP A 76 -1.10 2.79 3.71
N GLN A 77 -0.75 4.04 3.40
CA GLN A 77 -1.67 5.17 3.59
C GLN A 77 -2.96 4.99 2.78
N LEU A 78 -2.85 4.63 1.49
CA LEU A 78 -4.01 4.40 0.63
C LEU A 78 -4.83 3.19 1.10
N SER A 79 -4.18 2.14 1.60
CA SER A 79 -4.82 0.97 2.18
C SER A 79 -5.70 1.33 3.37
N ALA A 80 -5.20 2.17 4.28
CA ALA A 80 -5.99 2.69 5.39
C ALA A 80 -7.16 3.54 4.91
N TYR A 81 -6.92 4.44 3.94
CA TYR A 81 -7.97 5.29 3.37
C TYR A 81 -9.11 4.46 2.76
N ILE A 82 -8.80 3.41 1.99
CA ILE A 82 -9.81 2.50 1.42
C ILE A 82 -10.61 1.79 2.50
N LYS A 83 -9.97 1.32 3.58
CA LYS A 83 -10.68 0.69 4.72
C LYS A 83 -11.66 1.66 5.38
N MET A 84 -11.24 2.90 5.58
CA MET A 84 -12.08 3.94 6.17
C MET A 84 -13.26 4.30 5.25
N HIS A 85 -13.01 4.41 3.95
CA HIS A 85 -14.07 4.66 2.97
C HIS A 85 -15.06 3.50 2.88
N ASN A 86 -14.57 2.25 2.87
CA ASN A 86 -15.39 1.04 2.95
C ASN A 86 -16.29 1.04 4.19
N LEU A 87 -15.74 1.42 5.34
CA LEU A 87 -16.48 1.48 6.59
C LEU A 87 -17.58 2.55 6.56
N ALA A 88 -17.32 3.71 5.98
CA ALA A 88 -18.32 4.77 5.84
C ALA A 88 -19.51 4.31 4.98
N VAL A 89 -19.24 3.64 3.85
CA VAL A 89 -20.26 3.14 2.91
C VAL A 89 -21.05 1.95 3.49
N THR A 90 -20.41 1.09 4.28
CA THR A 90 -21.02 -0.14 4.83
C THR A 90 -21.43 -0.02 6.31
N SER A 91 -21.44 1.20 6.85
CA SER A 91 -21.53 1.43 8.30
C SER A 91 -22.80 0.85 8.95
N GLU A 92 -23.90 0.70 8.21
CA GLU A 92 -25.14 0.10 8.73
C GLU A 92 -25.13 -1.43 8.75
N GLN A 93 -24.27 -2.07 7.94
CA GLN A 93 -24.20 -3.53 7.80
C GLN A 93 -22.97 -4.14 8.47
N ASN A 94 -22.00 -3.32 8.89
CA ASN A 94 -20.73 -3.78 9.42
C ASN A 94 -20.75 -3.90 10.95
N ASN A 95 -20.92 -5.14 11.44
CA ASN A 95 -20.89 -5.47 12.87
C ASN A 95 -19.49 -5.36 13.50
N ASN A 96 -18.43 -5.19 12.70
CA ASN A 96 -17.02 -5.20 13.15
C ASN A 96 -16.31 -3.86 12.87
N LYS A 97 -16.97 -2.73 13.10
CA LYS A 97 -16.38 -1.38 12.88
C LYS A 97 -15.03 -1.20 13.58
N LEU A 98 -14.93 -1.66 14.82
CA LEU A 98 -13.70 -1.59 15.61
C LEU A 98 -12.52 -2.30 14.94
N LEU A 99 -12.76 -3.49 14.38
CA LEU A 99 -11.73 -4.25 13.66
C LEU A 99 -11.21 -3.45 12.45
N VAL A 100 -12.10 -2.79 11.71
CA VAL A 100 -11.72 -1.99 10.54
C VAL A 100 -10.87 -0.79 10.95
N TYR A 101 -11.23 -0.10 12.05
CA TYR A 101 -10.41 0.97 12.58
C TYR A 101 -9.02 0.49 13.01
N GLN A 102 -8.92 -0.64 13.72
CA GLN A 102 -7.63 -1.21 14.13
C GLN A 102 -6.75 -1.60 12.93
N GLN A 103 -7.36 -2.12 11.86
CA GLN A 103 -6.63 -2.43 10.63
C GLN A 103 -6.15 -1.15 9.92
N ALA A 104 -6.98 -0.11 9.87
CA ALA A 104 -6.59 1.17 9.30
C ALA A 104 -5.46 1.84 10.10
N GLU A 105 -5.53 1.79 11.43
CA GLU A 105 -4.48 2.28 12.32
C GLU A 105 -3.15 1.56 12.07
N LYS A 106 -3.18 0.21 12.00
CA LYS A 106 -1.99 -0.59 11.72
C LYS A 106 -1.33 -0.19 10.39
N ASP A 107 -2.13 0.02 9.35
CA ASP A 107 -1.63 0.45 8.04
C ASP A 107 -1.01 1.86 8.11
N LEU A 108 -1.64 2.80 8.82
CA LEU A 108 -1.12 4.15 8.99
C LEU A 108 0.19 4.16 9.79
N LEU A 109 0.28 3.39 10.87
CA LEU A 109 1.51 3.21 11.63
C LEU A 109 2.62 2.62 10.75
N LYS A 110 2.30 1.66 9.88
CA LYS A 110 3.28 1.10 8.93
C LYS A 110 3.74 2.14 7.92
N SER A 111 2.84 2.99 7.44
CA SER A 111 3.18 4.10 6.55
C SER A 111 4.15 5.09 7.23
N LEU A 112 3.89 5.44 8.50
CA LEU A 112 4.74 6.35 9.29
C LEU A 112 6.10 5.74 9.63
N GLU A 113 6.18 4.43 9.89
CA GLU A 113 7.46 3.72 10.07
C GLU A 113 8.37 3.91 8.85
N LEU A 114 7.79 3.88 7.65
CA LEU A 114 8.52 4.03 6.38
C LEU A 114 8.78 5.51 6.04
N ARG A 115 7.87 6.42 6.42
CA ARG A 115 7.99 7.86 6.15
C ARG A 115 7.27 8.70 7.21
N GLN A 116 8.01 9.10 8.24
CA GLN A 116 7.50 9.90 9.36
C GLN A 116 7.09 11.33 8.98
N THR A 117 7.64 11.90 7.91
CA THR A 117 7.41 13.30 7.54
C THR A 117 6.09 13.53 6.78
N TRP A 118 5.24 12.50 6.64
CA TRP A 118 4.00 12.60 5.90
C TRP A 118 2.83 13.06 6.79
N SER A 119 2.56 14.36 6.78
CA SER A 119 1.50 15.01 7.58
C SER A 119 0.12 14.36 7.43
N GLU A 120 -0.29 14.02 6.21
CA GLU A 120 -1.60 13.46 5.91
C GLU A 120 -1.80 12.10 6.58
N THR A 121 -0.72 11.35 6.79
CA THR A 121 -0.77 10.06 7.50
C THR A 121 -0.97 10.27 9.00
N TRP A 122 -0.31 11.26 9.60
CA TRP A 122 -0.54 11.65 10.99
C TRP A 122 -1.97 12.15 11.23
N ILE A 123 -2.49 12.98 10.32
CA ILE A 123 -3.87 13.49 10.40
C ILE A 123 -4.87 12.33 10.30
N ALA A 124 -4.66 11.41 9.36
CA ALA A 124 -5.52 10.23 9.23
C ALA A 124 -5.43 9.33 10.47
N LEU A 125 -4.25 9.15 11.06
CA LEU A 125 -4.06 8.35 12.27
C LEU A 125 -4.82 8.96 13.45
N ALA A 126 -4.67 10.27 13.66
CA ALA A 126 -5.43 11.04 14.64
C ALA A 126 -6.94 10.84 14.50
N GLN A 127 -7.46 10.91 13.27
CA GLN A 127 -8.88 10.67 12.99
C GLN A 127 -9.30 9.25 13.34
N VAL A 128 -8.53 8.23 12.91
CA VAL A 128 -8.83 6.82 13.19
C VAL A 128 -8.84 6.53 14.70
N VAL A 129 -7.82 7.00 15.44
CA VAL A 129 -7.74 6.84 16.90
C VAL A 129 -8.93 7.52 17.58
N SER A 130 -9.28 8.74 17.15
CA SER A 130 -10.44 9.46 17.67
C SER A 130 -11.76 8.71 17.43
N TYR A 131 -11.92 8.02 16.29
CA TYR A 131 -13.10 7.18 16.05
C TYR A 131 -13.15 5.91 16.91
N GLN A 132 -11.99 5.40 17.35
CA GLN A 132 -11.93 4.22 18.23
C GLN A 132 -12.19 4.57 19.70
N GLU A 133 -11.51 5.61 20.19
CA GLU A 133 -11.39 5.91 21.62
C GLU A 133 -12.17 7.18 22.03
N GLY A 134 -12.68 7.95 21.08
CA GLY A 134 -13.10 9.34 21.31
C GLY A 134 -11.89 10.30 21.32
N PRO A 135 -12.10 11.61 21.58
CA PRO A 135 -10.99 12.55 21.69
C PRO A 135 -10.09 12.21 22.91
N THR A 136 -8.94 11.58 22.66
CA THR A 136 -7.94 11.19 23.68
C THR A 136 -6.58 11.86 23.44
N GLU A 137 -5.71 11.89 24.48
CA GLU A 137 -4.40 12.56 24.44
C GLU A 137 -3.39 11.88 23.47
N ARG A 138 -3.57 10.60 23.13
CA ARG A 138 -2.71 9.84 22.20
C ARG A 138 -2.64 10.39 20.78
N VAL A 139 -3.55 11.30 20.42
CA VAL A 139 -3.53 12.01 19.14
C VAL A 139 -2.38 13.03 19.05
N TYR A 140 -1.86 13.48 20.20
CA TYR A 140 -0.88 14.57 20.30
C TYR A 140 0.54 14.12 20.68
N GLU A 141 0.74 12.84 21.02
CA GLU A 141 2.03 12.22 21.35
C GLU A 141 2.64 11.49 20.15
#